data_AF-A0A661VES6-F1
#
_entry.id   AF-A0A661VES6-F1
#
_cell.length_a   1.000
_cell.length_b   1.000
_cell.length_c   1.000
_cell.angle_alpha   90.00
_cell.angle_beta   90.00
_cell.angle_gamma   90.00
#
_symmetry.space_group_name_H-M   'P 1'
#
loop_
_entity.id
_entity.type
_entity.pdbx_description
1 polymer ?
#
loop_
_entity_poly.entity_id
_entity_poly.type
_entity_poly.pdbx_seq_one_letter_code
_entity_poly.pdbx_strand_id
1 'polypeptide(L)'
;MIWVKFVLCFTTILLAGTKLAKYGDAIAEKTGLGRMWVGLVLIAVITTMPELVTSVSSVALVHSADLALGTLLGSCCFNLSLLALLDILHRRT
;
A
#
# COMPACT_ATOMS: atom_id res chain seq x y z
N MET A 1 -0.35 26.67 -2.87
CA MET A 1 0.36 25.78 -3.84
C MET A 1 0.53 24.34 -3.34
N ILE A 2 0.88 24.11 -2.07
CA ILE A 2 1.04 22.75 -1.51
C ILE A 2 -0.23 21.89 -1.56
N TRP A 3 -1.39 22.48 -1.23
CA TRP A 3 -2.68 21.75 -1.28
C TRP A 3 -3.03 21.23 -2.68
N VAL A 4 -2.71 22.00 -3.73
CA VAL A 4 -2.94 21.56 -5.11
C VAL A 4 -2.03 20.40 -5.48
N LYS A 5 -0.75 20.45 -5.09
CA LYS A 5 0.21 19.34 -5.29
C LYS A 5 -0.23 18.08 -4.55
N PHE A 6 -0.75 18.23 -3.33
CA PHE A 6 -1.26 17.13 -2.52
C PHE A 6 -2.46 16.45 -3.19
N VAL A 7 -3.47 17.24 -3.60
CA VAL A 7 -4.67 16.72 -4.27
C VAL A 7 -4.31 16.04 -5.60
N LEU A 8 -3.39 16.61 -6.37
CA LEU A 8 -2.90 16.01 -7.61
C LEU A 8 -2.26 14.63 -7.34
N CYS A 9 -1.29 14.55 -6.41
CA CYS A 9 -0.66 13.28 -6.04
C CYS A 9 -1.68 12.25 -5.57
N PHE A 10 -2.58 12.65 -4.66
CA PHE A 10 -3.63 11.78 -4.14
C PHE A 10 -4.51 11.19 -5.25
N THR A 11 -4.99 12.03 -6.16
CA THR A 11 -5.84 11.60 -7.27
C THR A 11 -5.08 10.65 -8.20
N THR A 12 -3.80 10.94 -8.45
CA THR A 12 -2.94 10.11 -9.31
C THR A 12 -2.72 8.73 -8.70
N ILE A 13 -2.47 8.66 -7.39
CA ILE A 13 -2.28 7.40 -6.65
C ILE A 13 -3.56 6.56 -6.70
N LEU A 14 -4.74 7.16 -6.50
CA LEU A 14 -6.01 6.44 -6.57
C LEU A 14 -6.28 5.84 -7.96
N LEU A 15 -6.02 6.62 -9.01
CA LEU A 15 -6.19 6.16 -10.38
C LEU A 15 -5.16 5.07 -10.74
N ALA A 16 -3.92 5.22 -10.30
CA ALA A 16 -2.87 4.24 -10.52
C ALA A 16 -3.19 2.92 -9.81
N GLY A 17 -3.59 2.95 -8.53
CA GLY A 17 -3.92 1.77 -7.76
C GLY A 17 -5.07 0.96 -8.36
N THR A 18 -6.15 1.63 -8.78
CA THR A 18 -7.31 0.97 -9.42
C THR A 18 -6.97 0.35 -10.78
N LYS A 19 -6.10 1.00 -11.56
CA LYS A 19 -5.61 0.44 -12.83
C LYS A 19 -4.68 -0.75 -12.60
N LEU A 20 -3.79 -0.66 -11.61
CA LEU A 20 -2.84 -1.71 -11.27
C LEU A 20 -3.54 -3.01 -10.87
N ALA A 21 -4.61 -2.93 -10.08
CA ALA A 21 -5.45 -4.08 -9.76
C ALA A 21 -6.05 -4.74 -11.01
N LYS A 22 -6.63 -3.96 -11.93
CA LYS A 22 -7.21 -4.47 -13.19
C LYS A 22 -6.17 -5.15 -14.08
N TYR A 23 -4.95 -4.60 -14.15
CA TYR A 23 -3.87 -5.22 -14.90
C TYR A 23 -3.38 -6.51 -14.23
N GLY A 24 -3.37 -6.55 -12.89
CA GLY A 24 -3.12 -7.77 -12.13
C GLY A 24 -4.08 -8.90 -12.47
N ASP A 25 -5.38 -8.61 -12.49
CA ASP A 25 -6.41 -9.58 -12.88
C ASP A 25 -6.22 -10.07 -14.33
N ALA A 26 -5.91 -9.16 -15.26
CA ALA A 26 -5.64 -9.51 -16.65
C ALA A 26 -4.38 -10.39 -16.80
N ILE A 27 -3.34 -10.15 -16.01
CA ILE A 27 -2.14 -10.99 -15.97
C ILE A 27 -2.48 -12.37 -15.40
N ALA A 28 -3.29 -12.45 -14.35
CA ALA A 28 -3.75 -13.72 -13.78
C ALA A 28 -4.47 -14.58 -14.82
N GLU A 29 -5.39 -13.97 -15.56
CA GLU A 29 -6.17 -14.65 -16.59
C GLU A 29 -5.31 -15.12 -17.77
N LYS A 30 -4.29 -14.34 -18.16
CA LYS A 30 -3.34 -14.68 -19.23
C LYS A 30 -2.32 -15.76 -18.83
N THR A 31 -1.91 -15.77 -17.57
CA THR A 31 -0.86 -16.69 -17.06
C THR A 31 -1.42 -18.01 -16.54
N GLY A 32 -2.74 -18.12 -16.38
CA GLY A 32 -3.37 -19.30 -15.79
C GLY A 32 -3.11 -19.47 -14.30
N LEU A 33 -2.38 -18.53 -13.67
CA LEU A 33 -2.29 -18.39 -12.22
C LEU A 33 -3.68 -18.01 -11.72
N GLY A 34 -4.32 -18.90 -10.95
CA GLY A 34 -5.68 -18.68 -10.47
C GLY A 34 -5.86 -17.27 -9.89
N ARG A 35 -6.96 -16.59 -10.23
CA ARG A 35 -7.22 -15.18 -9.87
C ARG A 35 -6.99 -14.88 -8.38
N MET A 36 -7.21 -15.87 -7.51
CA MET A 36 -6.96 -15.76 -6.07
C MET A 36 -5.48 -15.57 -5.73
N TRP A 37 -4.57 -16.31 -6.37
CA TRP A 37 -3.13 -16.23 -6.11
C TRP A 37 -2.56 -14.88 -6.54
N VAL A 38 -2.92 -14.44 -7.76
CA VAL A 38 -2.48 -13.13 -8.24
C VAL A 38 -3.15 -12.02 -7.45
N GLY A 39 -4.44 -12.13 -7.15
CA GLY A 39 -5.15 -11.16 -6.31
C GLY A 39 -4.47 -10.99 -4.94
N LEU A 40 -4.11 -12.08 -4.26
CA LEU A 40 -3.49 -12.03 -2.95
C LEU A 40 -2.08 -11.41 -2.98
N VAL A 41 -1.23 -11.82 -3.92
CA VAL A 41 0.12 -11.27 -4.08
C VAL A 41 0.07 -9.80 -4.49
N LEU A 42 -0.80 -9.47 -5.46
CA LEU A 42 -0.89 -8.13 -6.01
C LEU A 42 -1.49 -7.15 -5.01
N ILE A 43 -2.51 -7.56 -4.24
CA ILE A 43 -3.03 -6.76 -3.12
C ILE A 43 -1.92 -6.50 -2.10
N ALA A 44 -1.19 -7.54 -1.66
CA ALA A 44 -0.12 -7.39 -0.67
C ALA A 44 0.99 -6.43 -1.13
N VAL A 45 1.38 -6.50 -2.41
CA VAL A 45 2.39 -5.60 -2.99
C VAL A 45 1.86 -4.18 -3.12
N ILE A 46 0.61 -4.00 -3.56
CA ILE A 46 0.01 -2.66 -3.72
C ILE A 46 -0.14 -1.96 -2.38
N THR A 47 -0.57 -2.66 -1.34
CA THR A 47 -0.75 -2.05 -0.01
C THR A 47 0.57 -1.63 0.63
N THR A 48 1.65 -2.37 0.36
CA THR A 48 2.98 -2.10 0.94
C THR A 48 3.86 -1.18 0.07
N MET A 49 3.50 -0.97 -1.20
CA MET A 49 4.25 -0.11 -2.13
C MET A 49 4.46 1.33 -1.61
N PRO A 50 3.44 2.05 -1.11
CA PRO A 50 3.60 3.42 -0.62
C PRO A 50 4.57 3.50 0.57
N GLU A 51 4.52 2.51 1.45
CA GLU A 51 5.37 2.39 2.63
C GLU A 51 6.81 2.16 2.20
N LEU A 52 7.03 1.23 1.26
CA LEU A 52 8.34 0.98 0.66
C LEU A 52 8.91 2.24 0.01
N VAL A 53 8.11 2.98 -0.77
CA VAL A 53 8.54 4.25 -1.38
C VAL A 53 8.93 5.27 -0.32
N THR A 54 8.19 5.36 0.79
CA THR A 54 8.47 6.31 1.88
C THR A 54 9.72 5.92 2.67
N SER A 55 9.90 4.63 2.97
CA SER A 55 11.09 4.09 3.62
C SER A 55 12.35 4.24 2.76
N VAL A 56 12.25 3.99 1.45
CA VAL A 56 13.38 4.22 0.53
C VAL A 56 13.68 5.72 0.39
N SER A 57 12.66 6.56 0.28
CA SER A 57 12.83 8.02 0.17
C SER A 57 13.45 8.63 1.43
N SER A 58 13.14 8.11 2.62
CA SER A 58 13.73 8.58 3.87
C SER A 58 15.22 8.22 3.98
N VAL A 59 15.65 7.05 3.52
CA VAL A 59 17.07 6.73 3.42
C VAL A 59 17.76 7.55 2.32
N ALA A 60 17.18 7.62 1.13
CA ALA A 60 17.82 8.20 -0.05
C ALA A 60 17.83 9.73 -0.08
N LEU A 61 16.76 10.39 0.38
CA LEU A 61 16.62 11.85 0.34
C LEU A 61 16.99 12.50 1.67
N VAL A 62 16.59 11.87 2.78
CA VAL A 62 16.75 12.44 4.14
C VAL A 62 18.03 11.93 4.82
N HIS A 63 18.68 10.88 4.29
CA HIS A 63 19.88 10.26 4.85
C HIS A 63 19.72 9.84 6.32
N SER A 64 18.49 9.52 6.73
CA SER A 64 18.17 9.12 8.11
C SER A 64 17.64 7.69 8.11
N ALA A 65 18.48 6.77 8.58
CA ALA A 65 18.10 5.37 8.77
C ALA A 65 17.05 5.21 9.89
N ASP A 66 17.12 6.05 10.93
CA ASP A 66 16.15 6.05 12.03
C ASP A 66 14.73 6.38 11.54
N LEU A 67 14.60 7.31 10.60
CA LEU A 67 13.30 7.66 10.01
C LEU A 67 12.73 6.51 9.16
N ALA A 68 13.59 5.80 8.44
CA ALA A 68 13.19 4.64 7.65
C ALA A 68 12.72 3.49 8.55
N LEU A 69 13.45 3.22 9.64
CA LEU A 69 13.07 2.23 10.65
C LEU A 69 11.76 2.62 11.35
N GLY A 70 11.60 3.89 11.72
CA GLY A 70 10.37 4.42 12.30
C GLY A 70 9.17 4.26 11.36
N THR A 71 9.37 4.48 10.06
CA THR A 71 8.32 4.30 9.04
C THR A 71 7.93 2.82 8.88
N LEU A 72 8.92 1.91 8.84
CA LEU A 72 8.67 0.47 8.71
C LEU A 72 7.94 -0.09 9.94
N LEU A 73 8.45 0.17 11.14
CA LEU A 73 7.84 -0.31 12.39
C LEU A 73 6.49 0.35 12.64
N GLY A 74 6.38 1.66 12.38
CA GLY A 74 5.14 2.41 12.50
C GLY A 74 4.05 1.87 11.59
N SER A 75 4.36 1.57 10.32
CA SER A 75 3.41 0.96 9.38
C SER A 75 2.91 -0.40 9.88
N CYS A 76 3.80 -1.30 10.31
CA CYS A 76 3.41 -2.60 10.84
C CYS A 76 2.50 -2.49 12.07
N CYS A 77 2.87 -1.64 13.04
CA CYS A 77 2.06 -1.39 14.22
C CYS A 77 0.70 -0.77 13.87
N PHE A 78 0.66 0.16 12.91
CA PHE A 78 -0.57 0.79 12.46
C PHE A 78 -1.50 -0.21 11.76
N ASN A 79 -0.97 -1.04 10.85
CA ASN A 79 -1.74 -2.08 10.17
C ASN A 79 -2.31 -3.10 11.16
N LEU A 80 -1.52 -3.56 12.15
CA LEU A 80 -2.02 -4.44 13.21
C LEU A 80 -3.07 -3.77 14.08
N SER A 81 -2.87 -2.50 14.45
CA SER A 81 -3.83 -1.74 15.25
C SER A 81 -5.14 -1.51 14.49
N LEU A 82 -5.06 -1.20 13.20
CA LEU A 82 -6.22 -1.03 12.34
C LEU A 82 -7.00 -2.33 12.18
N LEU A 83 -6.30 -3.46 11.98
CA LEU A 83 -6.92 -4.79 11.96
C LEU A 83 -7.59 -5.12 13.30
N ALA A 84 -6.93 -4.85 14.43
CA ALA A 84 -7.50 -5.07 15.76
C ALA A 84 -8.75 -4.20 16.00
N LEU A 85 -8.73 -2.94 15.56
CA LEU A 85 -9.90 -2.05 15.63
C LEU A 85 -11.04 -2.53 14.74
N LEU A 86 -10.73 -2.95 13.51
CA LEU A 86 -11.73 -3.50 12.59
C LEU A 86 -12.36 -4.77 13.16
N ASP A 87 -11.56 -5.66 13.76
CA ASP A 87 -12.03 -6.88 14.41
C ASP A 87 -12.95 -6.55 15.58
N ILE A 88 -12.57 -5.62 16.47
CA ILE A 88 -13.41 -5.18 17.58
C ILE A 88 -14.76 -4.60 17.09
N LEU A 89 -14.73 -3.80 16.01
CA LEU A 89 -15.93 -3.15 15.47
C LEU A 89 -16.84 -4.14 14.74
N HIS A 90 -16.28 -5.11 14.00
CA HIS A 90 -17.03 -6.11 13.24
C HIS A 90 -17.35 -7.39 14.01
N ARG A 91 -16.88 -7.55 15.25
CA ARG A 91 -17.19 -8.68 16.15
C ARG A 91 -18.68 -8.89 16.46
N ARG A 92 -19.58 -8.07 15.90
CA ARG A 92 -21.04 -8.08 16.12
C ARG A 92 -21.88 -8.39 14.87
N THR A 93 -21.28 -8.76 13.74
CA THR A 93 -21.97 -9.30 12.55
C THR A 93 -21.49 -10.71 12.28
#